data_AF-A0A970UTL0-F1
#
_entry.id   AF-A0A970UTL0-F1
#
_cell.length_a   1.000
_cell.length_b   1.000
_cell.length_c   1.000
_cell.angle_alpha   90.00
_cell.angle_beta   90.00
_cell.angle_gamma   90.00
#
_symmetry.space_group_name_H-M   'P 1'
#
loop_
_entity.id
_entity.type
_entity.pdbx_description
1 polymer ?
#
loop_
_entity_poly.entity_id
_entity_poly.type
_entity_poly.pdbx_seq_one_letter_code
_entity_poly.pdbx_strand_id
1 'polypeptide(L)'
;MINKIIIIILIVCSVSSAYSQDCLDRVARQAVMIDSLQKANNQSNHLITILQTTQMALSDTIKSLRFDLSSLVNIQLQKDSIDAQLKTKSDSIVLLLNQLSDKDQQIASARQQGDQKARAEYERGKSDGLGIIILSYKKPFDDLIKFSSKESVQRDIQLLGNNQELTPFLDDLQLYFNAIEFLAMKFDVDQIKNAQAQLNQIKQNSVMLDKLKGTISNYQTFNDGLKETLNKIVTLDQRESVAGMGHEIQNLKFNKILYELSGYIFNYDFNFLDYPYLSEIVLEIIKRKQPNPDADVADLLNKL
;
A
#
# COMPACT_ATOMS: atom_id res chain seq x y z
N MET A 1 -2.33 -167.79 -18.82
CA MET A 1 -1.95 -166.42 -19.28
C MET A 1 -3.11 -165.42 -19.15
N ILE A 2 -4.01 -165.53 -18.15
CA ILE A 2 -5.22 -164.68 -18.05
C ILE A 2 -5.30 -163.88 -16.73
N ASN A 3 -4.73 -164.37 -15.62
CA ASN A 3 -4.81 -163.68 -14.31
C ASN A 3 -3.97 -162.38 -14.19
N LYS A 4 -3.08 -162.07 -15.13
CA LYS A 4 -2.28 -160.83 -15.07
C LYS A 4 -2.98 -159.60 -15.64
N ILE A 5 -4.06 -159.77 -16.43
CA ILE A 5 -4.71 -158.66 -17.13
C ILE A 5 -5.74 -157.95 -16.23
N ILE A 6 -6.46 -158.70 -15.38
CA ILE A 6 -7.54 -158.14 -14.53
C ILE A 6 -7.00 -157.22 -13.43
N ILE A 7 -5.84 -157.53 -12.85
CA ILE A 7 -5.21 -156.71 -11.81
C ILE A 7 -4.73 -155.37 -12.38
N ILE A 8 -4.27 -155.36 -13.64
CA ILE A 8 -3.82 -154.12 -14.30
C ILE A 8 -5.01 -153.17 -14.53
N ILE A 9 -6.18 -153.69 -14.90
CA ILE A 9 -7.37 -152.87 -15.18
C ILE A 9 -7.92 -152.23 -13.89
N LEU A 10 -7.94 -152.95 -12.76
CA LEU A 10 -8.41 -152.41 -11.48
C LEU A 10 -7.48 -151.32 -10.88
N ILE A 11 -6.17 -151.41 -11.13
CA ILE A 11 -5.20 -150.37 -10.74
C ILE A 11 -5.36 -149.12 -11.63
N VAL A 12 -5.60 -149.30 -12.93
CA VAL A 12 -5.79 -148.16 -13.86
C VAL A 12 -7.08 -147.38 -13.53
N CYS A 13 -8.19 -148.06 -13.20
CA CYS A 13 -9.44 -147.38 -12.86
C CYS A 13 -9.42 -146.63 -11.52
N SER A 14 -8.69 -147.14 -10.50
CA SER A 14 -8.55 -146.46 -9.21
C SER A 14 -7.63 -145.23 -9.29
N VAL A 15 -6.55 -145.29 -10.07
CA VAL A 15 -5.66 -144.15 -10.33
C VAL A 15 -6.37 -143.03 -11.11
N SER A 16 -7.32 -143.37 -11.98
CA SER A 16 -8.07 -142.41 -12.81
C SER A 16 -9.02 -141.50 -12.00
N SER A 17 -9.65 -142.04 -10.94
CA SER A 17 -10.57 -141.27 -10.08
C SER A 17 -9.84 -140.27 -9.17
N ALA A 18 -8.68 -140.66 -8.62
CA ALA A 18 -7.83 -139.78 -7.82
C ALA A 18 -7.19 -138.64 -8.65
N TYR A 19 -6.79 -138.92 -9.90
CA TYR A 19 -6.26 -137.90 -10.83
C TYR A 19 -7.31 -136.88 -11.27
N SER A 20 -8.57 -137.30 -11.45
CA SER A 20 -9.70 -136.41 -11.79
C SER A 20 -9.99 -135.40 -10.67
N GLN A 21 -9.97 -135.86 -9.42
CA GLN A 21 -10.28 -135.02 -8.26
C GLN A 21 -9.13 -134.07 -7.91
N ASP A 22 -7.87 -134.51 -8.03
CA ASP A 22 -6.68 -133.65 -7.85
C ASP A 22 -6.54 -132.58 -8.96
N CYS A 23 -6.97 -132.89 -10.18
CA CYS A 23 -7.01 -131.95 -11.30
C CYS A 23 -8.07 -130.85 -11.08
N LEU A 24 -9.29 -131.22 -10.68
CA LEU A 24 -10.36 -130.27 -10.36
C LEU A 24 -10.01 -129.34 -9.21
N ASP A 25 -9.37 -129.87 -8.17
CA ASP A 25 -8.98 -129.10 -6.99
C ASP A 25 -7.84 -128.11 -7.30
N ARG A 26 -6.91 -128.48 -8.20
CA ARG A 26 -5.90 -127.55 -8.76
C ARG A 26 -6.52 -126.44 -9.59
N VAL A 27 -7.51 -126.75 -10.44
CA VAL A 27 -8.21 -125.73 -11.26
C VAL A 27 -9.01 -124.78 -10.37
N ALA A 28 -9.67 -125.27 -9.33
CA ALA A 28 -10.37 -124.43 -8.35
C ALA A 28 -9.41 -123.51 -7.58
N ARG A 29 -8.25 -124.01 -7.14
CA ARG A 29 -7.21 -123.19 -6.50
C ARG A 29 -6.62 -122.16 -7.45
N GLN A 30 -6.39 -122.51 -8.71
CA GLN A 30 -5.93 -121.57 -9.74
C GLN A 30 -6.98 -120.49 -10.01
N ALA A 31 -8.27 -120.82 -10.05
CA ALA A 31 -9.36 -119.85 -10.24
C ALA A 31 -9.44 -118.85 -9.07
N VAL A 32 -9.30 -119.31 -7.82
CA VAL A 32 -9.23 -118.44 -6.64
C VAL A 32 -7.98 -117.57 -6.65
N MET A 33 -6.84 -118.13 -7.07
CA MET A 33 -5.59 -117.39 -7.18
C MET A 33 -5.68 -116.31 -8.27
N ILE A 34 -6.29 -116.64 -9.42
CA ILE A 34 -6.57 -115.71 -10.53
C ILE A 34 -7.52 -114.61 -10.04
N ASP A 35 -8.62 -114.92 -9.35
CA ASP A 35 -9.54 -113.90 -8.80
C ASP A 35 -8.82 -112.99 -7.78
N SER A 36 -7.96 -113.55 -6.93
CA SER A 36 -7.18 -112.76 -5.97
C SER A 36 -6.16 -111.85 -6.66
N LEU A 37 -5.48 -112.35 -7.69
CA LEU A 37 -4.52 -111.58 -8.49
C LEU A 37 -5.25 -110.50 -9.29
N GLN A 38 -6.44 -110.79 -9.78
CA GLN A 38 -7.27 -109.85 -10.52
C GLN A 38 -7.80 -108.74 -9.62
N LYS A 39 -8.20 -109.05 -8.38
CA LYS A 39 -8.52 -108.06 -7.35
C LYS A 39 -7.32 -107.20 -6.96
N ALA A 40 -6.16 -107.82 -6.73
CA ALA A 40 -4.92 -107.10 -6.42
C ALA A 40 -4.49 -106.18 -7.58
N ASN A 41 -4.62 -106.65 -8.83
CA ASN A 41 -4.32 -105.88 -10.03
C ASN A 41 -5.29 -104.70 -10.20
N ASN A 42 -6.59 -104.91 -9.95
CA ASN A 42 -7.59 -103.84 -9.98
C ASN A 42 -7.33 -102.77 -8.90
N GLN A 43 -6.94 -103.20 -7.70
CA GLN A 43 -6.61 -102.30 -6.59
C GLN A 43 -5.31 -101.52 -6.87
N SER A 44 -4.32 -102.17 -7.46
CA SER A 44 -3.08 -101.52 -7.92
C SER A 44 -3.37 -100.49 -9.02
N ASN A 45 -4.21 -100.83 -10.01
CA ASN A 45 -4.64 -99.91 -11.06
C ASN A 45 -5.38 -98.68 -10.48
N HIS A 46 -6.26 -98.88 -9.50
CA HIS A 46 -6.94 -97.79 -8.81
C HIS A 46 -5.96 -96.87 -8.05
N LEU A 47 -4.97 -97.44 -7.37
CA LEU A 47 -3.91 -96.68 -6.71
C LEU A 47 -3.05 -95.89 -7.71
N ILE A 48 -2.74 -96.48 -8.87
CA ILE A 48 -2.04 -95.80 -9.96
C ILE A 48 -2.86 -94.61 -10.46
N THR A 49 -4.18 -94.77 -10.63
CA THR A 49 -5.06 -93.66 -11.05
C THR A 49 -5.12 -92.55 -10.00
N ILE A 50 -5.21 -92.89 -8.71
CA ILE A 50 -5.14 -91.90 -7.62
C ILE A 50 -3.80 -91.17 -7.66
N LEU A 51 -2.68 -91.91 -7.73
CA LEU A 51 -1.34 -91.33 -7.76
C LEU A 51 -1.17 -90.37 -8.94
N GLN A 52 -1.63 -90.75 -10.13
CA GLN A 52 -1.63 -89.90 -11.32
C GLN A 52 -2.46 -88.62 -11.11
N THR A 53 -3.66 -88.72 -10.53
CA THR A 53 -4.49 -87.53 -10.26
C THR A 53 -3.86 -86.61 -9.22
N THR A 54 -3.30 -87.14 -8.13
CA THR A 54 -2.54 -86.33 -7.16
C THR A 54 -1.29 -85.71 -7.78
N GLN A 55 -0.57 -86.42 -8.65
CA GLN A 55 0.62 -85.91 -9.32
C GLN A 55 0.26 -84.75 -10.25
N MET A 56 -0.85 -84.85 -10.99
CA MET A 56 -1.36 -83.76 -11.82
C MET A 56 -1.74 -82.53 -10.96
N ALA A 57 -2.48 -82.74 -9.86
CA ALA A 57 -2.85 -81.65 -8.96
C ALA A 57 -1.62 -80.96 -8.32
N LEU A 58 -0.59 -81.73 -7.94
CA LEU A 58 0.66 -81.19 -7.40
C LEU A 58 1.43 -80.38 -8.45
N SER A 59 1.47 -80.88 -9.69
CA SER A 59 2.08 -80.20 -10.84
C SER A 59 1.42 -78.84 -11.10
N ASP A 60 0.08 -78.78 -11.07
CA ASP A 60 -0.65 -77.52 -11.27
C ASP A 60 -0.45 -76.55 -10.10
N THR A 61 -0.36 -77.06 -8.86
CA THR A 61 -0.01 -76.24 -7.69
C THR A 61 1.40 -75.65 -7.83
N ILE A 62 2.38 -76.44 -8.29
CA ILE A 62 3.74 -75.97 -8.54
C ILE A 62 3.77 -74.88 -9.63
N LYS A 63 2.96 -75.03 -10.69
CA LYS A 63 2.84 -74.00 -11.73
C LYS A 63 2.28 -72.70 -11.16
N SER A 64 1.22 -72.77 -10.34
CA SER A 64 0.65 -71.61 -9.66
C SER A 64 1.68 -70.93 -8.77
N LEU A 65 2.37 -71.68 -7.91
CA LEU A 65 3.38 -71.13 -7.00
C LEU A 65 4.55 -70.50 -7.75
N ARG A 66 4.97 -71.06 -8.89
CA ARG A 66 5.99 -70.44 -9.75
C ARG A 66 5.51 -69.12 -10.35
N PHE A 67 4.24 -69.05 -10.75
CA PHE A 67 3.64 -67.82 -11.24
C PHE A 67 3.58 -66.76 -10.13
N ASP A 68 3.12 -67.13 -8.94
CA ASP A 68 3.05 -66.24 -7.78
C ASP A 68 4.44 -65.73 -7.37
N LEU A 69 5.45 -66.61 -7.36
CA LEU A 69 6.84 -66.23 -7.07
C LEU A 69 7.39 -65.24 -8.10
N SER A 70 7.11 -65.45 -9.38
CA SER A 70 7.48 -64.51 -10.45
C SER A 70 6.81 -63.14 -10.25
N SER A 71 5.53 -63.14 -9.88
CA SER A 71 4.78 -61.91 -9.58
C SER A 71 5.36 -61.18 -8.37
N LEU A 72 5.71 -61.91 -7.29
CA LEU A 72 6.33 -61.34 -6.09
C LEU A 72 7.69 -60.69 -6.39
N VAL A 73 8.51 -61.33 -7.22
CA VAL A 73 9.80 -60.77 -7.67
C VAL A 73 9.59 -59.45 -8.43
N ASN A 74 8.59 -59.40 -9.31
CA ASN A 74 8.26 -58.15 -10.02
C ASN A 74 7.79 -57.04 -9.08
N ILE A 75 6.96 -57.37 -8.08
CA ILE A 75 6.52 -56.41 -7.06
C ILE A 75 7.71 -55.87 -6.26
N GLN A 76 8.66 -56.74 -5.89
CA GLN A 76 9.86 -56.33 -5.16
C GLN A 76 10.72 -55.35 -5.99
N LEU A 77 10.93 -55.64 -7.28
CA LEU A 77 11.67 -54.74 -8.18
C LEU A 77 10.96 -53.38 -8.33
N GLN A 78 9.63 -53.38 -8.43
CA GLN A 78 8.85 -52.14 -8.49
C GLN A 78 8.95 -51.35 -7.20
N LYS A 79 8.89 -52.01 -6.04
CA LYS A 79 9.07 -51.37 -4.73
C LYS A 79 10.45 -50.71 -4.62
N ASP A 80 11.52 -51.44 -4.96
CA ASP A 80 12.88 -50.91 -4.88
C ASP A 80 13.06 -49.70 -5.82
N SER A 81 12.43 -49.73 -6.99
CA SER A 81 12.39 -48.59 -7.92
C SER A 81 11.65 -47.38 -7.32
N ILE A 82 10.50 -47.60 -6.70
CA ILE A 82 9.71 -46.54 -6.05
C ILE A 82 10.48 -45.95 -4.87
N ASP A 83 11.11 -46.78 -4.04
CA ASP A 83 11.90 -46.32 -2.88
C ASP A 83 13.10 -45.46 -3.33
N ALA A 84 13.77 -45.82 -4.43
CA ALA A 84 14.84 -45.01 -5.02
C ALA A 84 14.32 -43.66 -5.54
N GLN A 85 13.14 -43.64 -6.17
CA GLN A 85 12.51 -42.40 -6.63
C GLN A 85 12.08 -41.50 -5.46
N LEU A 86 11.52 -42.08 -4.40
CA LEU A 86 11.13 -41.35 -3.19
C LEU A 86 12.33 -40.70 -2.52
N LYS A 87 13.44 -41.43 -2.39
CA LYS A 87 14.68 -40.88 -1.85
C LYS A 87 15.19 -39.70 -2.68
N THR A 88 15.26 -39.85 -4.00
CA THR A 88 15.69 -38.78 -4.92
C THR A 88 14.80 -37.54 -4.80
N LYS A 89 13.48 -37.72 -4.71
CA LYS A 89 12.53 -36.61 -4.50
C LYS A 89 12.71 -35.96 -3.14
N SER A 90 12.93 -36.74 -2.09
CA SER A 90 13.20 -36.23 -0.74
C SER A 90 14.44 -35.33 -0.71
N ASP A 91 15.55 -35.79 -1.30
CA ASP A 91 16.80 -35.02 -1.38
C ASP A 91 16.60 -33.71 -2.18
N SER A 92 15.80 -33.77 -3.26
CA SER A 92 15.44 -32.59 -4.06
C SER A 92 14.61 -31.58 -3.26
N ILE A 93 13.67 -32.05 -2.43
CA ILE A 93 12.87 -31.17 -1.56
C ILE A 93 13.77 -30.47 -0.54
N VAL A 94 14.70 -31.19 0.09
CA VAL A 94 15.64 -30.60 1.05
C VAL A 94 16.50 -29.52 0.38
N LEU A 95 17.01 -29.78 -0.83
CA LEU A 95 17.78 -28.80 -1.59
C LEU A 95 16.95 -27.54 -1.89
N LEU A 96 15.70 -27.71 -2.36
CA LEU A 96 14.81 -26.59 -2.67
C LEU A 96 14.46 -25.76 -1.42
N LEU A 97 14.24 -26.41 -0.27
CA LEU A 97 13.99 -25.72 0.99
C LEU A 97 15.18 -24.86 1.43
N ASN A 98 16.40 -25.38 1.29
CA ASN A 98 17.61 -24.60 1.60
C ASN A 98 17.75 -23.39 0.65
N GLN A 99 17.54 -23.59 -0.65
CA GLN A 99 17.57 -22.49 -1.63
C GLN A 99 16.50 -21.43 -1.34
N LEU A 100 15.31 -21.85 -0.90
CA LEU A 100 14.23 -20.95 -0.54
C LEU A 100 14.60 -20.11 0.69
N SER A 101 15.17 -20.74 1.72
CA SER A 101 15.69 -20.04 2.90
C SER A 101 16.77 -19.00 2.54
N ASP A 102 17.72 -19.36 1.68
CA ASP A 102 18.77 -18.44 1.22
C ASP A 102 18.17 -17.24 0.46
N LYS A 103 17.16 -17.50 -0.38
CA LYS A 103 16.46 -16.45 -1.12
C LYS A 103 15.66 -15.53 -0.20
N ASP A 104 15.00 -16.07 0.81
CA ASP A 104 14.29 -15.26 1.80
C ASP A 104 15.24 -14.34 2.58
N GLN A 105 16.41 -14.83 2.96
CA GLN A 105 17.44 -14.01 3.61
C GLN A 105 17.98 -12.90 2.68
N GLN A 106 18.17 -13.21 1.39
CA GLN A 106 18.55 -12.22 0.38
C GLN A 106 17.47 -11.14 0.21
N ILE A 107 16.19 -11.52 0.17
CA ILE A 107 15.06 -10.59 0.06
C ILE A 107 14.99 -9.70 1.30
N ALA A 108 15.11 -10.25 2.50
CA ALA A 108 15.10 -9.49 3.74
C ALA A 108 16.24 -8.45 3.77
N SER A 109 17.45 -8.87 3.39
CA SER A 109 18.63 -7.99 3.33
C SER A 109 18.45 -6.87 2.29
N ALA A 110 17.93 -7.21 1.10
CA ALA A 110 17.67 -6.24 0.03
C ALA A 110 16.60 -5.22 0.44
N ARG A 111 15.54 -5.65 1.14
CA ARG A 111 14.52 -4.74 1.68
C ARG A 111 15.10 -3.77 2.69
N GLN A 112 15.88 -4.27 3.65
CA GLN A 112 16.51 -3.42 4.66
C GLN A 112 17.45 -2.39 4.02
N GLN A 113 18.26 -2.79 3.03
CA GLN A 113 19.12 -1.85 2.30
C GLN A 113 18.31 -0.84 1.48
N GLY A 114 17.21 -1.28 0.85
CA GLY A 114 16.29 -0.41 0.14
C GLY A 114 15.70 0.67 1.04
N ASP A 115 15.20 0.28 2.21
CA ASP A 115 14.62 1.21 3.19
C ASP A 115 15.66 2.20 3.73
N GLN A 116 16.88 1.74 4.00
CA GLN A 116 17.97 2.61 4.44
C GLN A 116 18.34 3.64 3.36
N LYS A 117 18.47 3.22 2.10
CA LYS A 117 18.74 4.13 0.98
C LYS A 117 17.61 5.12 0.75
N ALA A 118 16.36 4.66 0.80
CA ALA A 118 15.20 5.53 0.66
C ALA A 118 15.15 6.61 1.74
N ARG A 119 15.43 6.25 3.01
CA ARG A 119 15.53 7.21 4.11
C ARG A 119 16.70 8.19 3.92
N ALA A 120 17.85 7.70 3.49
CA ALA A 120 19.02 8.55 3.24
C ALA A 120 18.77 9.57 2.12
N GLU A 121 18.17 9.14 1.00
CA GLU A 121 17.80 10.05 -0.10
C GLU A 121 16.71 11.02 0.31
N TYR A 122 15.74 10.60 1.14
CA TYR A 122 14.73 11.49 1.70
C TYR A 122 15.35 12.59 2.57
N GLU A 123 16.21 12.23 3.52
CA GLU A 123 16.90 13.23 4.36
C GLU A 123 17.84 14.13 3.55
N ARG A 124 18.50 13.58 2.52
CA ARG A 124 19.31 14.36 1.58
C ARG A 124 18.46 15.39 0.84
N GLY A 125 17.34 14.97 0.24
CA GLY A 125 16.42 15.88 -0.46
C GLY A 125 15.82 16.94 0.46
N LYS A 126 15.50 16.57 1.70
CA LYS A 126 15.07 17.52 2.74
C LYS A 126 16.16 18.55 3.06
N SER A 127 17.40 18.10 3.27
CA SER A 127 18.54 18.99 3.51
C SER A 127 18.80 19.93 2.33
N ASP A 128 18.74 19.42 1.10
CA ASP A 128 18.93 20.20 -0.13
C ASP A 128 17.83 21.28 -0.25
N GLY A 129 16.57 20.91 -0.02
CA GLY A 129 15.44 21.84 -0.03
C GLY A 129 15.56 22.94 1.03
N LEU A 130 15.92 22.58 2.27
CA LEU A 130 16.18 23.56 3.33
C LEU A 130 17.38 24.46 2.98
N GLY A 131 18.41 23.92 2.35
CA GLY A 131 19.56 24.67 1.87
C GLY A 131 19.17 25.76 0.86
N ILE A 132 18.25 25.48 -0.06
CA ILE A 132 17.74 26.46 -1.02
C ILE A 132 17.01 27.60 -0.31
N ILE A 133 16.15 27.27 0.67
CA ILE A 133 15.45 28.29 1.46
C ILE A 133 16.46 29.16 2.19
N ILE A 134 17.46 28.57 2.85
CA ILE A 134 18.50 29.30 3.58
C ILE A 134 19.23 30.28 2.65
N LEU A 135 19.59 29.84 1.44
CA LEU A 135 20.27 30.67 0.46
C LEU A 135 19.40 31.84 -0.02
N SER A 136 18.07 31.69 -0.10
CA SER A 136 17.20 32.80 -0.53
C SER A 136 17.21 33.98 0.42
N TYR A 137 17.52 33.77 1.71
CA TYR A 137 17.59 34.82 2.73
C TYR A 137 18.95 35.55 2.77
N LYS A 138 19.94 35.11 1.99
CA LYS A 138 21.25 35.78 1.87
C LYS A 138 21.21 36.94 0.89
N LYS A 139 20.30 37.88 1.10
CA LYS A 139 20.07 39.05 0.22
C LYS A 139 19.86 40.32 1.04
N PRO A 140 20.03 41.51 0.43
CA PRO A 140 19.62 42.77 1.05
C PRO A 140 18.14 42.76 1.45
N PHE A 141 17.80 43.45 2.54
CA PHE A 141 16.45 43.40 3.12
C PHE A 141 15.35 43.88 2.16
N ASP A 142 15.63 44.90 1.33
CA ASP A 142 14.69 45.35 0.28
C ASP A 142 14.37 44.24 -0.74
N ASP A 143 15.35 43.39 -1.08
CA ASP A 143 15.10 42.26 -1.99
C ASP A 143 14.29 41.18 -1.28
N LEU A 144 14.55 40.94 0.00
CA LEU A 144 13.75 40.01 0.80
C LEU A 144 12.29 40.46 0.88
N ILE A 145 12.03 41.75 1.07
CA ILE A 145 10.68 42.32 1.04
C ILE A 145 10.01 42.10 -0.33
N LYS A 146 10.72 42.38 -1.43
CA LYS A 146 10.16 42.26 -2.80
C LYS A 146 9.82 40.83 -3.20
N PHE A 147 10.61 39.86 -2.74
CA PHE A 147 10.48 38.45 -3.15
C PHE A 147 9.76 37.58 -2.11
N SER A 148 9.25 38.17 -1.03
CA SER A 148 8.53 37.46 0.03
C SER A 148 7.13 38.01 0.23
N SER A 149 6.29 37.21 0.88
CA SER A 149 5.00 37.61 1.44
C SER A 149 4.94 37.23 2.90
N LYS A 150 3.93 37.73 3.62
CA LYS A 150 3.65 37.31 5.00
C LYS A 150 3.54 35.79 5.12
N GLU A 151 2.82 35.17 4.21
CA GLU A 151 2.57 33.72 4.20
C GLU A 151 3.85 32.94 3.90
N SER A 152 4.71 33.45 3.01
CA SER A 152 5.98 32.79 2.72
C SER A 152 6.91 32.83 3.93
N VAL A 153 7.00 33.98 4.61
CA VAL A 153 7.81 34.15 5.83
C VAL A 153 7.31 33.23 6.94
N GLN A 154 5.99 33.18 7.19
CA GLN A 154 5.40 32.30 8.21
C GLN A 154 5.68 30.82 7.94
N ARG A 155 5.51 30.37 6.69
CA ARG A 155 5.83 29.00 6.29
C ARG A 155 7.30 28.70 6.53
N ASP A 156 8.19 29.61 6.14
CA ASP A 156 9.63 29.38 6.23
C ASP A 156 10.11 29.38 7.69
N ILE A 157 9.52 30.19 8.59
CA ILE A 157 9.73 30.09 10.04
C ILE A 157 9.39 28.69 10.55
N GLN A 158 8.25 28.13 10.14
CA GLN A 158 7.82 26.79 10.55
C GLN A 158 8.73 25.68 10.01
N LEU A 159 9.22 25.82 8.78
CA LEU A 159 10.08 24.83 8.13
C LEU A 159 11.52 24.86 8.66
N LEU A 160 12.06 26.04 8.90
CA LEU A 160 13.44 26.22 9.34
C LEU A 160 13.62 26.03 10.85
N GLY A 161 12.55 26.18 11.64
CA GLY A 161 12.58 26.03 13.09
C GLY A 161 13.61 26.96 13.73
N ASN A 162 14.42 26.43 14.65
CA ASN A 162 15.41 27.21 15.41
C ASN A 162 16.72 27.47 14.64
N ASN A 163 16.62 27.93 13.39
CA ASN A 163 17.80 28.35 12.64
C ASN A 163 18.27 29.75 13.11
N GLN A 164 19.18 29.77 14.08
CA GLN A 164 19.69 31.00 14.72
C GLN A 164 20.26 32.03 13.74
N GLU A 165 20.79 31.61 12.59
CA GLU A 165 21.34 32.52 11.57
C GLU A 165 20.22 33.34 10.89
N LEU A 166 19.06 32.71 10.64
CA LEU A 166 17.98 33.30 9.85
C LEU A 166 16.83 33.86 10.68
N THR A 167 16.66 33.39 11.92
CA THR A 167 15.61 33.85 12.83
C THR A 167 15.50 35.38 12.87
N PRO A 168 16.58 36.18 13.02
CA PRO A 168 16.45 37.63 13.06
C PRO A 168 15.86 38.23 11.77
N PHE A 169 16.25 37.72 10.60
CA PHE A 169 15.74 38.23 9.31
C PHE A 169 14.27 37.88 9.10
N LEU A 170 13.88 36.66 9.46
CA LEU A 170 12.49 36.21 9.37
C LEU A 170 11.59 36.96 10.33
N ASP A 171 12.04 37.20 11.56
CA ASP A 171 11.32 37.99 12.55
C ASP A 171 11.17 39.44 12.08
N ASP A 172 12.23 40.07 11.58
CA ASP A 172 12.20 41.42 11.01
C ASP A 172 11.20 41.52 9.84
N LEU A 173 11.20 40.55 8.92
CA LEU A 173 10.23 40.49 7.81
C LEU A 173 8.80 40.29 8.32
N GLN A 174 8.60 39.45 9.34
CA GLN A 174 7.29 39.24 9.93
C GLN A 174 6.74 40.53 10.54
N LEU A 175 7.57 41.28 11.26
CA LEU A 175 7.21 42.59 11.79
C LEU A 175 6.86 43.58 10.67
N TYR A 176 7.66 43.61 9.60
CA TYR A 176 7.42 44.45 8.43
C TYR A 176 6.05 44.15 7.78
N PHE A 177 5.77 42.89 7.47
CA PHE A 177 4.51 42.52 6.81
C PHE A 177 3.28 42.66 7.72
N ASN A 178 3.42 42.39 9.03
CA ASN A 178 2.33 42.63 9.97
C ASN A 178 1.97 44.12 10.06
N ALA A 179 2.97 45.01 10.03
CA ALA A 179 2.72 46.44 10.07
C ALA A 179 1.94 46.94 8.85
N ILE A 180 2.21 46.39 7.66
CA ILE A 180 1.45 46.71 6.44
C ILE A 180 -0.04 46.42 6.62
N GLU A 181 -0.41 45.30 7.27
CA GLU A 181 -1.81 44.93 7.44
C GLU A 181 -2.61 45.95 8.26
N PHE A 182 -1.98 46.63 9.22
CA PHE A 182 -2.67 47.66 10.00
C PHE A 182 -3.12 48.84 9.12
N LEU A 183 -2.41 49.15 8.02
CA LEU A 183 -2.79 50.20 7.07
C LEU A 183 -4.05 49.84 6.24
N ALA A 184 -4.37 48.55 6.18
CA ALA A 184 -5.60 48.04 5.54
C ALA A 184 -6.78 47.92 6.52
N MET A 185 -6.58 48.25 7.80
CA MET A 185 -7.61 48.18 8.84
C MET A 185 -7.99 49.57 9.33
N LYS A 186 -9.13 49.66 10.03
CA LYS A 186 -9.54 50.88 10.73
C LYS A 186 -8.43 51.38 11.65
N PHE A 187 -8.19 52.70 11.65
CA PHE A 187 -7.19 53.32 12.52
C PHE A 187 -7.45 52.98 14.00
N ASP A 188 -6.44 52.38 14.62
CA ASP A 188 -6.39 52.08 16.04
C ASP A 188 -5.07 52.62 16.59
N VAL A 189 -5.17 53.55 17.54
CA VAL A 189 -4.01 54.28 18.08
C VAL A 189 -3.00 53.36 18.76
N ASP A 190 -3.47 52.32 19.44
CA ASP A 190 -2.61 51.42 20.20
C ASP A 190 -1.91 50.43 19.27
N GLN A 191 -2.63 49.91 18.26
CA GLN A 191 -2.05 49.04 17.23
C GLN A 191 -0.98 49.78 16.42
N ILE A 192 -1.25 51.01 15.98
CA ILE A 192 -0.31 51.80 15.18
C ILE A 192 0.93 52.19 16.00
N LYS A 193 0.76 52.59 17.27
CA LYS A 193 1.91 52.85 18.16
C LYS A 193 2.75 51.61 18.40
N ASN A 194 2.12 50.46 18.62
CA ASN A 194 2.82 49.21 18.80
C ASN A 194 3.58 48.80 17.52
N ALA A 195 2.93 48.87 16.36
CA ALA A 195 3.56 48.61 15.07
C ALA A 195 4.77 49.52 14.83
N GLN A 196 4.65 50.81 15.11
CA GLN A 196 5.76 51.75 15.02
C GLN A 196 6.92 51.37 15.94
N ALA A 197 6.63 51.01 17.19
CA ALA A 197 7.65 50.58 18.16
C ALA A 197 8.38 49.32 17.69
N GLN A 198 7.64 48.34 17.16
CA GLN A 198 8.20 47.10 16.60
C GLN A 198 9.06 47.36 15.36
N LEU A 199 8.58 48.17 14.40
CA LEU A 199 9.35 48.52 13.22
C LEU A 199 10.65 49.25 13.57
N ASN A 200 10.65 50.07 14.62
CA ASN A 200 11.84 50.78 15.09
C ASN A 200 12.89 49.85 15.73
N GLN A 201 12.52 48.62 16.10
CA GLN A 201 13.46 47.61 16.59
C GLN A 201 14.23 46.92 15.45
N ILE A 202 13.70 46.95 14.22
CA ILE A 202 14.35 46.37 13.04
C ILE A 202 15.59 47.21 12.71
N LYS A 203 16.76 46.56 12.75
CA LYS A 203 18.08 47.17 12.52
C LYS A 203 18.58 47.07 11.07
N GLN A 204 17.79 46.44 10.20
CA GLN A 204 18.15 46.28 8.79
C GLN A 204 18.12 47.61 8.07
N ASN A 205 19.11 47.85 7.20
CA ASN A 205 19.12 49.02 6.32
C ASN A 205 18.22 48.74 5.11
N SER A 206 17.16 49.54 4.93
CA SER A 206 16.16 49.30 3.88
C SER A 206 15.36 50.55 3.60
N VAL A 207 15.30 50.94 2.32
CA VAL A 207 14.51 52.09 1.88
C VAL A 207 13.02 51.78 2.02
N MET A 208 12.62 50.53 1.77
CA MET A 208 11.23 50.09 1.92
C MET A 208 10.77 50.11 3.39
N LEU A 209 11.64 49.68 4.31
CA LEU A 209 11.39 49.77 5.75
C LEU A 209 11.25 51.23 6.21
N ASP A 210 12.15 52.11 5.78
CA ASP A 210 12.10 53.52 6.15
C ASP A 210 10.83 54.19 5.60
N LYS A 211 10.43 53.85 4.37
CA LYS A 211 9.14 54.28 3.81
C LYS A 211 7.98 53.81 4.69
N LEU A 212 7.92 52.52 5.04
CA LEU A 212 6.84 51.97 5.86
C LEU A 212 6.78 52.62 7.25
N LYS A 213 7.93 52.86 7.89
CA LYS A 213 8.01 53.60 9.16
C LYS A 213 7.39 55.00 9.03
N GLY A 214 7.66 55.69 7.93
CA GLY A 214 7.02 56.97 7.62
C GLY A 214 5.51 56.85 7.45
N THR A 215 5.06 55.86 6.67
CA THR A 215 3.64 55.60 6.41
C THR A 215 2.87 55.30 7.70
N ILE A 216 3.39 54.41 8.56
CA ILE A 216 2.77 54.08 9.85
C ILE A 216 2.71 55.30 10.76
N SER A 217 3.79 56.08 10.85
CA SER A 217 3.84 57.30 11.65
C SER A 217 2.84 58.37 11.20
N ASN A 218 2.53 58.44 9.91
CA ASN A 218 1.62 59.44 9.34
C ASN A 218 0.15 59.03 9.40
N TYR A 219 -0.15 57.77 9.69
CA TYR A 219 -1.51 57.25 9.60
C TYR A 219 -2.51 58.02 10.49
N GLN A 220 -2.12 58.35 11.72
CA GLN A 220 -2.98 59.15 12.60
C GLN A 220 -3.30 60.51 11.97
N THR A 221 -2.29 61.24 11.53
CA THR A 221 -2.42 62.55 10.91
C THR A 221 -3.34 62.50 9.69
N PHE A 222 -3.22 61.46 8.86
CA PHE A 222 -4.01 61.31 7.65
C PHE A 222 -5.46 60.93 7.98
N ASN A 223 -5.67 60.06 8.97
CA ASN A 223 -6.99 59.73 9.49
C ASN A 223 -7.73 60.97 10.03
N ASP A 224 -7.02 61.79 10.83
CA ASP A 224 -7.58 63.02 11.40
C ASP A 224 -7.86 64.07 10.30
N GLY A 225 -6.98 64.18 9.30
CA GLY A 225 -7.21 65.03 8.13
C GLY A 225 -8.43 64.61 7.31
N LEU A 226 -8.67 63.30 7.16
CA LEU A 226 -9.85 62.78 6.47
C LEU A 226 -11.13 63.03 7.29
N LYS A 227 -11.07 62.92 8.63
CA LYS A 227 -12.19 63.32 9.51
C LYS A 227 -12.54 64.78 9.34
N GLU A 228 -11.56 65.67 9.31
CA GLU A 228 -11.79 67.11 9.09
C GLU A 228 -12.46 67.35 7.72
N THR A 229 -11.95 66.70 6.68
CA THR A 229 -12.48 66.81 5.31
C THR A 229 -13.92 66.33 5.22
N LEU A 230 -14.22 65.18 5.84
CA LEU A 230 -15.58 64.65 5.88
C LEU A 230 -16.54 65.55 6.65
N ASN A 231 -16.09 66.16 7.76
CA ASN A 231 -16.88 67.16 8.48
C ASN A 231 -17.18 68.41 7.63
N LYS A 232 -16.25 68.87 6.78
CA LYS A 232 -16.51 69.97 5.84
C LYS A 232 -17.57 69.60 4.82
N ILE A 233 -17.53 68.38 4.29
CA ILE A 233 -18.54 67.85 3.35
C ILE A 233 -19.92 67.77 4.02
N VAL A 234 -20.00 67.21 5.24
CA VAL A 234 -21.26 67.14 6.01
C VAL A 234 -21.80 68.55 6.30
N THR A 235 -20.92 69.49 6.62
CA THR A 235 -21.31 70.90 6.84
C THR A 235 -21.82 71.55 5.54
N LEU A 236 -21.22 71.23 4.40
CA LEU A 236 -21.70 71.68 3.08
C LEU A 236 -23.11 71.15 2.81
N ASP A 237 -23.39 69.88 3.14
CA ASP A 237 -24.73 69.29 2.99
C ASP A 237 -25.78 69.99 3.85
N GLN A 238 -25.43 70.37 5.07
CA GLN A 238 -26.32 71.08 5.97
C GLN A 238 -26.62 72.51 5.50
N ARG A 239 -25.68 73.15 4.81
CA ARG A 239 -25.81 74.53 4.31
C ARG A 239 -26.52 74.59 2.96
N GLU A 240 -26.33 73.60 2.11
CA GLU A 240 -26.79 73.59 0.73
C GLU A 240 -27.42 72.23 0.39
N SER A 241 -28.72 72.20 0.06
CA SER A 241 -29.38 71.03 -0.54
C SER A 241 -29.72 71.32 -1.99
N VAL A 242 -29.50 70.34 -2.85
CA VAL A 242 -29.75 70.40 -4.30
C VAL A 242 -30.78 69.36 -4.76
N ALA A 243 -31.52 68.76 -3.82
CA ALA A 243 -32.60 67.81 -4.09
C ALA A 243 -33.65 68.42 -5.02
N GLY A 244 -33.98 67.70 -6.10
CA GLY A 244 -34.94 68.16 -7.11
C GLY A 244 -34.45 69.32 -7.99
N MET A 245 -33.21 69.78 -7.82
CA MET A 245 -32.61 70.80 -8.70
C MET A 245 -32.05 70.18 -9.98
N GLY A 246 -31.84 71.01 -11.02
CA GLY A 246 -31.28 70.57 -12.30
C GLY A 246 -29.85 70.03 -12.19
N HIS A 247 -29.47 69.20 -13.17
CA HIS A 247 -28.17 68.51 -13.21
C HIS A 247 -26.97 69.47 -13.07
N GLU A 248 -27.03 70.67 -13.65
CA GLU A 248 -25.97 71.67 -13.54
C GLU A 248 -25.71 72.09 -12.08
N ILE A 249 -26.77 72.29 -11.29
CA ILE A 249 -26.66 72.70 -9.89
C ILE A 249 -26.15 71.53 -9.02
N GLN A 250 -26.62 70.32 -9.30
CA GLN A 250 -26.10 69.11 -8.66
C GLN A 250 -24.59 68.95 -8.92
N ASN A 251 -24.16 69.14 -10.16
CA ASN A 251 -22.75 69.05 -10.56
C ASN A 251 -21.88 70.14 -9.89
N LEU A 252 -22.41 71.36 -9.71
CA LEU A 252 -21.70 72.42 -8.98
C LEU A 252 -21.46 72.02 -7.52
N LYS A 253 -22.45 71.44 -6.84
CA LYS A 253 -22.25 70.94 -5.46
C LYS A 253 -21.25 69.78 -5.42
N PHE A 254 -21.35 68.83 -6.35
CA PHE A 254 -20.39 67.73 -6.44
C PHE A 254 -18.96 68.23 -6.65
N ASN A 255 -18.74 69.26 -7.49
CA ASN A 255 -17.43 69.87 -7.68
C ASN A 255 -16.87 70.51 -6.40
N LYS A 256 -17.71 71.10 -5.54
CA LYS A 256 -17.29 71.58 -4.21
C LYS A 256 -16.84 70.42 -3.32
N ILE A 257 -17.54 69.29 -3.35
CA ILE A 257 -17.15 68.08 -2.61
C ILE A 257 -15.81 67.55 -3.11
N LEU A 258 -15.63 67.46 -4.44
CA LEU A 258 -14.36 67.08 -5.05
C LEU A 258 -13.23 68.05 -4.71
N TYR A 259 -13.53 69.35 -4.58
CA TYR A 259 -12.54 70.34 -4.15
C TYR A 259 -12.04 70.05 -2.73
N GLU A 260 -12.92 69.75 -1.77
CA GLU A 260 -12.52 69.36 -0.41
C GLU A 260 -11.68 68.07 -0.40
N LEU A 261 -12.10 67.04 -1.15
CA LEU A 261 -11.35 65.78 -1.27
C LEU A 261 -9.99 65.97 -1.95
N SER A 262 -9.92 66.79 -3.01
CA SER A 262 -8.66 67.13 -3.67
C SER A 262 -7.75 67.90 -2.71
N GLY A 263 -8.31 68.81 -1.93
CA GLY A 263 -7.58 69.54 -0.88
C GLY A 263 -6.94 68.59 0.13
N TYR A 264 -7.67 67.58 0.61
CA TYR A 264 -7.11 66.51 1.44
C TYR A 264 -5.95 65.79 0.74
N ILE A 265 -6.14 65.35 -0.50
CA ILE A 265 -5.11 64.61 -1.23
C ILE A 265 -3.83 65.43 -1.40
N PHE A 266 -3.94 66.72 -1.77
CA PHE A 266 -2.78 67.59 -1.98
C PHE A 266 -2.11 68.03 -0.67
N ASN A 267 -2.89 68.39 0.36
CA ASN A 267 -2.32 68.91 1.61
C ASN A 267 -1.56 67.84 2.40
N TYR A 268 -1.98 66.58 2.27
CA TYR A 268 -1.36 65.45 2.97
C TYR A 268 -0.44 64.62 2.06
N ASP A 269 -0.28 64.97 0.78
CA ASP A 269 0.42 64.15 -0.22
C ASP A 269 -0.05 62.68 -0.18
N PHE A 270 -1.38 62.50 -0.16
CA PHE A 270 -2.01 61.23 0.14
C PHE A 270 -1.84 60.24 -1.02
N ASN A 271 -1.20 59.10 -0.73
CA ASN A 271 -1.05 58.00 -1.68
C ASN A 271 -2.07 56.88 -1.41
N PHE A 272 -2.91 56.59 -2.40
CA PHE A 272 -3.98 55.60 -2.27
C PHE A 272 -3.47 54.18 -2.01
N LEU A 273 -2.28 53.82 -2.51
CA LEU A 273 -1.71 52.48 -2.33
C LEU A 273 -1.10 52.30 -0.94
N ASP A 274 -0.64 53.38 -0.32
CA ASP A 274 0.03 53.33 0.98
C ASP A 274 -0.98 53.29 2.14
N TYR A 275 -2.22 53.75 1.94
CA TYR A 275 -3.30 53.71 2.95
C TYR A 275 -4.59 53.09 2.39
N PRO A 276 -4.65 51.77 2.19
CA PRO A 276 -5.79 51.10 1.57
C PRO A 276 -7.12 51.39 2.29
N TYR A 277 -7.15 51.38 3.62
CA TYR A 277 -8.39 51.60 4.37
C TYR A 277 -8.95 53.02 4.21
N LEU A 278 -8.11 54.04 4.34
CA LEU A 278 -8.52 55.44 4.12
C LEU A 278 -8.93 55.68 2.67
N SER A 279 -8.26 55.01 1.74
CA SER A 279 -8.58 55.07 0.31
C SER A 279 -9.97 54.53 0.03
N GLU A 280 -10.36 53.42 0.64
CA GLU A 280 -11.73 52.90 0.55
C GLU A 280 -12.76 53.92 1.05
N ILE A 281 -12.47 54.63 2.14
CA ILE A 281 -13.37 55.67 2.66
C ILE A 281 -13.48 56.84 1.68
N VAL A 282 -12.37 57.32 1.14
CA VAL A 282 -12.37 58.39 0.12
C VAL A 282 -13.19 57.97 -1.12
N LEU A 283 -12.97 56.75 -1.60
CA LEU A 283 -13.71 56.22 -2.76
C LEU A 283 -15.20 56.04 -2.46
N GLU A 284 -15.56 55.62 -1.24
CA GLU A 284 -16.95 55.48 -0.83
C GLU A 284 -17.67 56.84 -0.74
N ILE A 285 -16.99 57.91 -0.28
CA ILE A 285 -17.52 59.28 -0.34
C ILE A 285 -17.84 59.65 -1.80
N ILE A 286 -16.88 59.47 -2.71
CA ILE A 286 -17.06 59.80 -4.14
C ILE A 286 -18.21 59.01 -4.74
N LYS A 287 -18.24 57.69 -4.50
CA LYS A 287 -19.24 56.77 -5.03
C LYS A 287 -20.66 57.14 -4.61
N ARG A 288 -20.86 57.59 -3.37
CA ARG A 288 -22.17 58.03 -2.87
C ARG A 288 -22.55 59.41 -3.41
N LYS A 289 -21.59 60.34 -3.46
CA LYS A 289 -21.83 61.74 -3.82
C LYS A 289 -21.95 62.00 -5.32
N GLN A 290 -21.34 61.18 -6.16
CA GLN A 290 -21.39 61.33 -7.61
C GLN A 290 -22.81 61.23 -8.20
N PRO A 291 -23.61 60.19 -7.91
CA PRO A 291 -24.98 60.11 -8.42
C PRO A 291 -25.96 61.03 -7.66
N ASN A 292 -25.66 61.34 -6.40
CA ASN A 292 -26.49 62.20 -5.56
C ASN A 292 -25.60 63.03 -4.59
N PRO A 293 -25.36 64.31 -4.88
CA PRO A 293 -24.55 65.18 -4.03
C PRO A 293 -25.10 65.37 -2.61
N ASP A 294 -26.40 65.14 -2.39
CA ASP A 294 -27.06 65.22 -1.08
C ASP A 294 -27.04 63.87 -0.32
N ALA A 295 -26.45 62.82 -0.88
CA ALA A 295 -26.38 61.51 -0.20
C ALA A 295 -25.64 61.62 1.13
N ASP A 296 -26.20 61.07 2.21
CA ASP A 296 -25.57 61.11 3.52
C ASP A 296 -24.29 60.26 3.56
N VAL A 297 -23.26 60.85 4.16
CA VAL A 297 -21.93 60.25 4.35
C VAL A 297 -21.45 60.41 5.79
N ALA A 298 -22.27 60.94 6.70
CA ALA A 298 -21.90 61.15 8.09
C ALA A 298 -21.58 59.83 8.82
N ASP A 299 -22.18 58.71 8.38
CA ASP A 299 -21.87 57.37 8.91
C ASP A 299 -20.40 56.99 8.72
N LEU A 300 -19.72 57.54 7.70
CA LEU A 300 -18.30 57.27 7.44
C LEU A 300 -17.37 57.87 8.51
N LEU A 301 -17.81 58.89 9.28
CA LEU A 301 -17.05 59.40 10.43
C LEU A 301 -16.85 58.32 11.50
N ASN A 302 -17.83 57.42 11.67
CA ASN A 302 -17.72 56.32 12.62
C ASN A 302 -16.76 55.22 12.15
N LYS A 303 -16.34 55.24 10.88
CA LYS A 303 -15.37 54.30 10.31
C LYS A 303 -13.93 54.81 10.42
N LEU A 304 -13.72 56.10 10.71
CA LEU A 304 -12.41 56.71 11.01
C LEU A 304 -12.12 56.71 12.53
#